data_AF-A0A9Q0NSI5-F1
#
_entry.id   AF-A0A9Q0NSI5-F1
#
_cell.length_a   1.000
_cell.length_b   1.000
_cell.length_c   1.000
_cell.angle_alpha   90.00
_cell.angle_beta   90.00
_cell.angle_gamma   90.00
#
_symmetry.space_group_name_H-M   'P 1'
#
loop_
_entity.id
_entity.type
_entity.pdbx_description
1 polymer ?
#
loop_
_entity_poly.entity_id
_entity_poly.type
_entity_poly.pdbx_seq_one_letter_code
_entity_poly.pdbx_strand_id
1 'polypeptide(L)'
;MATSKILAPLCLIMVLVFGLCLSTVKSQSYGVCEGFDPEAPRCAVKCIVRDYVCGTDGVTYACGCKDAFCNGVDVVKKGKC
;
A
#
# COMPACT_ATOMS: atom_id res chain seq x y z
N MET A 1 7.48 -48.59 -3.99
CA MET A 1 7.21 -47.62 -5.08
C MET A 1 5.81 -47.03 -4.93
N ALA A 2 5.55 -46.22 -3.91
CA ALA A 2 4.22 -45.62 -3.68
C ALA A 2 4.29 -44.15 -3.21
N THR A 3 5.49 -43.61 -2.97
CA THR A 3 5.71 -42.24 -2.50
C THR A 3 5.75 -41.21 -3.63
N SER A 4 6.07 -41.63 -4.86
CA SER A 4 6.25 -40.73 -6.01
C SER A 4 4.92 -40.24 -6.63
N LYS A 5 3.87 -41.08 -6.64
CA LYS A 5 2.56 -40.73 -7.26
C LYS A 5 1.73 -39.74 -6.44
N ILE A 6 1.96 -39.67 -5.13
CA ILE A 6 1.23 -38.81 -4.19
C ILE A 6 2.00 -37.50 -3.96
N LEU A 7 3.32 -37.50 -4.15
CA LEU A 7 4.15 -36.30 -4.03
C LEU A 7 3.83 -35.24 -5.11
N ALA A 8 3.59 -35.68 -6.36
CA ALA A 8 3.23 -34.77 -7.44
C ALA A 8 1.93 -33.97 -7.18
N PRO A 9 0.78 -34.58 -6.81
CA PRO A 9 -0.43 -33.83 -6.51
C PRO A 9 -0.30 -32.97 -5.23
N LEU A 10 0.44 -33.43 -4.22
CA LEU A 10 0.73 -32.62 -3.02
C LEU A 10 1.54 -31.36 -3.36
N CYS A 11 2.58 -31.48 -4.18
CA CYS A 11 3.36 -30.32 -4.63
C CYS A 11 2.50 -29.35 -5.45
N LEU A 12 1.62 -29.87 -6.31
CA LEU A 12 0.74 -29.06 -7.15
C LEU A 12 -0.28 -28.30 -6.30
N ILE A 13 -0.86 -28.95 -5.29
CA ILE A 13 -1.75 -28.30 -4.31
C ILE A 13 -1.00 -27.20 -3.53
N MET A 14 0.22 -27.47 -3.07
CA MET A 14 1.01 -26.47 -2.33
C MET A 14 1.34 -25.23 -3.19
N VAL A 15 1.67 -25.42 -4.47
CA VAL A 15 1.93 -24.32 -5.42
C VAL A 15 0.65 -23.52 -5.70
N LEU A 16 -0.49 -24.18 -5.87
CA LEU A 16 -1.78 -23.52 -6.09
C LEU A 16 -2.22 -22.71 -4.86
N VAL A 17 -2.10 -23.28 -3.66
CA VAL A 17 -2.44 -22.59 -2.40
C VAL A 17 -1.50 -21.39 -2.20
N PHE A 18 -0.20 -21.55 -2.43
CA PHE A 18 0.75 -20.45 -2.30
C PHE A 18 0.50 -19.33 -3.31
N GLY A 19 0.17 -19.66 -4.57
CA GLY A 19 -0.21 -18.68 -5.60
C GLY A 19 -1.52 -17.94 -5.29
N LEU A 20 -2.53 -18.65 -4.77
CA LEU A 20 -3.78 -18.05 -4.31
C LEU A 20 -3.55 -17.14 -3.09
N CYS A 21 -2.74 -17.58 -2.13
CA CYS A 21 -2.34 -16.75 -0.99
C CYS A 21 -1.58 -15.50 -1.42
N LEU A 22 -0.67 -15.59 -2.39
CA LEU A 22 0.05 -14.42 -2.91
C LEU A 22 -0.89 -13.40 -3.56
N SER A 23 -1.95 -13.89 -4.20
CA SER A 23 -2.95 -13.05 -4.86
C SER A 23 -3.74 -12.20 -3.86
N THR A 24 -4.00 -12.71 -2.64
CA THR A 24 -4.69 -11.94 -1.59
C THR A 24 -3.80 -10.90 -0.91
N VAL A 25 -2.46 -11.01 -1.01
CA VAL A 25 -1.53 -10.01 -0.44
C VAL A 25 -1.34 -8.78 -1.36
N LYS A 26 -1.73 -8.86 -2.64
CA LYS A 26 -1.43 -7.81 -3.61
C LYS A 26 -2.30 -6.55 -3.52
N SER A 27 -3.32 -6.49 -2.64
CA SER A 27 -4.34 -5.43 -2.76
C SER A 27 -4.86 -4.87 -1.44
N GLN A 28 -3.96 -4.47 -0.54
CA GLN A 28 -4.26 -3.36 0.38
C GLN A 28 -3.50 -2.09 0.04
N SER A 29 -3.25 -1.88 -1.25
CA SER A 29 -3.10 -0.52 -1.78
C SER A 29 -4.46 -0.05 -2.32
N TYR A 30 -5.52 -0.13 -1.49
CA TYR A 30 -6.56 0.88 -1.65
C TYR A 30 -5.82 2.18 -1.36
N GLY A 31 -5.62 3.02 -2.38
CA GLY A 31 -4.71 4.14 -2.24
C GLY A 31 -5.22 5.01 -1.10
N VAL A 32 -4.47 5.09 0.01
CA VAL A 32 -4.80 6.01 1.12
C VAL A 32 -4.99 7.44 0.58
N CYS A 33 -4.38 7.69 -0.58
CA CYS A 33 -4.42 8.87 -1.39
C CYS A 33 -4.79 8.54 -2.85
N GLU A 34 -6.04 8.16 -3.12
CA GLU A 34 -6.52 8.01 -4.51
C GLU A 34 -6.78 9.38 -5.17
N GLY A 35 -6.36 9.51 -6.44
CA GLY A 35 -6.67 10.69 -7.27
C GLY A 35 -5.70 11.86 -7.17
N PHE A 36 -4.48 11.66 -6.66
CA PHE A 36 -3.46 12.72 -6.64
C PHE A 36 -2.56 12.66 -7.88
N ASP A 37 -2.56 13.73 -8.66
CA ASP A 37 -1.73 13.86 -9.86
C ASP A 37 -0.29 14.22 -9.46
N PRO A 38 0.71 13.39 -9.83
CA PRO A 38 2.09 13.59 -9.41
C PRO A 38 2.81 14.75 -10.11
N GLU A 39 2.18 15.39 -11.10
CA GLU A 39 2.81 16.38 -11.96
C GLU A 39 2.58 17.83 -11.50
N ALA A 40 1.98 18.06 -10.32
CA ALA A 40 1.68 19.41 -9.82
C ALA A 40 2.96 20.14 -9.32
N PRO A 41 3.59 21.06 -10.09
CA PRO A 41 4.95 21.54 -9.80
C PRO A 41 5.00 22.71 -8.80
N ARG A 42 3.97 22.88 -7.96
CA ARG A 42 3.82 24.09 -7.11
C ARG A 42 3.10 23.75 -5.82
N CYS A 43 3.86 23.24 -4.85
CA CYS A 43 3.33 22.85 -3.55
C CYS A 43 3.15 24.03 -2.60
N ALA A 44 2.18 24.90 -2.90
CA ALA A 44 1.60 25.80 -1.91
C ALA A 44 0.45 25.06 -1.21
N VAL A 45 0.77 24.20 -0.23
CA VAL A 45 -0.24 23.46 0.52
C VAL A 45 -0.77 24.33 1.65
N LYS A 46 -2.02 24.76 1.52
CA LYS A 46 -2.79 25.40 2.60
C LYS A 46 -4.07 24.62 2.80
N CYS A 47 -4.24 24.04 3.99
CA CYS A 47 -5.49 23.44 4.42
C CYS A 47 -6.05 24.21 5.62
N ILE A 48 -7.34 24.55 5.60
CA ILE A 48 -8.02 25.19 6.73
C ILE A 48 -8.34 24.13 7.80
N VAL A 49 -8.83 22.96 7.36
CA VAL A 49 -9.10 21.80 8.20
C VAL A 49 -7.94 20.82 8.08
N ARG A 50 -7.47 20.31 9.21
CA ARG A 50 -6.40 19.31 9.25
C ARG A 50 -6.94 17.94 8.83
N ASP A 51 -6.36 17.38 7.78
CA ASP A 51 -6.55 15.97 7.38
C ASP A 51 -5.24 15.24 7.70
N TYR A 52 -5.10 14.70 8.91
CA TYR A 52 -3.83 14.08 9.30
C TYR A 52 -3.60 12.78 8.53
N VAL A 53 -2.37 12.56 8.08
CA VAL A 53 -1.90 11.30 7.50
C VAL A 53 -0.51 10.95 8.03
N CYS A 54 -0.19 9.67 8.08
CA CYS A 54 1.12 9.17 8.47
C CYS A 54 1.91 8.78 7.22
N GLY A 55 3.06 9.42 7.03
CA GLY A 55 4.00 9.09 5.95
C GLY A 55 4.75 7.79 6.18
N THR A 56 5.31 7.25 5.12
CA THR A 56 6.27 6.12 5.15
C THR A 56 7.56 6.47 5.89
N ASP A 57 7.85 7.76 6.05
CA ASP A 57 8.96 8.31 6.84
C ASP A 57 8.65 8.42 8.34
N GLY A 58 7.43 8.05 8.78
CA GLY A 58 7.00 8.16 10.17
C GLY A 58 6.63 9.59 10.60
N VAL A 59 6.55 10.53 9.66
CA VAL A 59 6.13 11.91 9.93
C VAL A 59 4.61 12.04 9.73
N THR A 60 3.99 12.81 10.63
CA THR A 60 2.57 13.17 10.49
C THR A 60 2.42 14.41 9.63
N TYR A 61 1.79 14.27 8.47
CA TYR A 61 1.42 15.38 7.60
C TYR A 61 0.02 15.84 7.92
N ALA A 62 -0.16 17.15 8.02
CA ALA A 62 -1.37 17.73 8.63
C ALA A 62 -2.36 18.25 7.59
N CYS A 63 -1.92 18.41 6.34
CA CYS A 63 -2.77 18.78 5.21
C CYS A 63 -3.03 17.61 4.24
N GLY A 64 -2.97 16.39 4.76
CA GLY A 64 -3.37 15.19 4.06
C GLY A 64 -2.33 14.70 3.06
N CYS A 65 -2.83 13.89 2.12
CA CYS A 65 -2.04 13.29 1.06
C CYS A 65 -1.28 14.31 0.20
N LYS A 66 -1.87 15.48 -0.04
CA LYS A 66 -1.22 16.57 -0.80
C LYS A 66 0.05 17.05 -0.11
N ASP A 67 0.01 17.17 1.20
CA ASP A 67 1.14 17.61 2.02
C ASP A 67 2.27 16.58 1.99
N ALA A 68 1.95 15.31 2.24
CA ALA A 68 2.91 14.20 2.16
C ALA A 68 3.54 14.09 0.76
N PHE A 69 2.72 14.10 -0.29
CA PHE A 69 3.18 14.02 -1.67
C PHE A 69 4.08 15.20 -2.05
N CYS A 70 3.74 16.41 -1.61
CA CYS A 70 4.57 17.59 -1.82
C CYS A 70 5.94 17.52 -1.15
N ASN A 71 6.09 16.67 -0.14
CA ASN A 71 7.37 16.36 0.49
C ASN A 71 8.03 15.09 -0.10
N GLY A 72 7.45 14.52 -1.17
CA GLY A 72 7.95 13.29 -1.80
C GLY A 72 7.73 12.04 -0.95
N VAL A 73 6.72 12.06 -0.07
CA VAL A 73 6.46 10.98 0.89
C VAL A 73 5.13 10.29 0.62
N ASP A 74 5.19 8.97 0.45
CA ASP A 74 4.02 8.11 0.36
C ASP A 74 3.34 7.95 1.73
N VAL A 75 2.02 7.77 1.74
CA VAL A 75 1.21 7.66 2.97
C VAL A 75 0.91 6.21 3.29
N VAL A 76 1.15 5.80 4.55
CA VAL A 76 0.85 4.44 5.04
C VAL A 76 -0.51 4.30 5.70
N LYS A 77 -1.04 5.35 6.34
CA LYS A 77 -2.38 5.37 6.95
C LYS A 77 -2.96 6.78 7.03
N LYS A 78 -4.28 6.87 7.13
CA LYS A 78 -4.98 8.07 7.63
C LYS A 78 -4.73 8.25 9.12
N GLY A 79 -4.82 9.50 9.58
CA GLY A 79 -4.52 9.90 10.95
C GLY A 79 -3.04 10.15 11.19
N LYS A 80 -2.70 10.53 12.43
CA LYS A 80 -1.30 10.70 12.83
C LYS A 80 -0.56 9.37 12.80
N CYS A 81 0.77 9.44 12.70
CA CYS A 81 1.61 8.35 13.17
C CYS A 81 1.33 8.16 14.67
#